data_AF-A0A076FHJ6-F1
#
_entry.id   AF-A0A076FHJ6-F1
#
_cell.length_a   1.000
_cell.length_b   1.000
_cell.length_c   1.000
_cell.angle_alpha   90.00
_cell.angle_beta   90.00
_cell.angle_gamma   90.00
#
_symmetry.space_group_name_H-M   'P 1'
#
loop_
_entity.id
_entity.type
_entity.pdbx_description
1 polymer ?
#
loop_
_entity_poly.entity_id
_entity_poly.type
_entity_poly.pdbx_seq_one_letter_code
_entity_poly.pdbx_strand_id
1 'polypeptide(L)'
;MYLNLQRGFSYDALQFMQKYKPYVKGNIEIDVDTVVIDKLLYLNSSKVNISATDIKLKNGELIIKNDEISIAKGKLSFLTYGVIDDMTISQTNDILGNYKKPEPNKNLELHISTPFLQNISYANKFTPDAEHYEIKNYSNPNQAIPNSYYLNSYANSNLINTKFGKAELFLDLAGDNDKLGVGSFNSNSQLFRFDSDGNGFVDKNDDYFDKLKVRAYDENGNEIIKKLSEVVDSINLKDFIDSKSNALNKWKKDVSGNGWDEKTYKQQFDMINSYNPYSNFKAEIRYESMNNNDIKELSKLADKDGWIDASDLQGLANLAYAKKGFNGNYKLEELNYSNDKVGSYNQYSKFNSLYEDYMAEINALNGFFDSYKQSASSEILAEFVDIIKNPSLKSTLMLNLEKEFTNLTGLKFTLANLEKVKNSFESDRSLAANMLKDTDALSAIRINKNGTFTLRFNSGREINVDKLYKDSGKAFDIELNINADFMSEDELNQSLDLSVSMANIKDKLTGEVQTKSLKELGVKIINKLLNGKFALHTNDGKSIIVDQIYTKIDQNQDTKENSGLNKEDDKLNRQNNELNLINDKVRFYPKPLRVWA
;
A
#
# COMPACT_ATOMS: atom_id res chain seq x y z
N MET A 1 -3.51 -46.74 -34.03
CA MET A 1 -4.42 -46.62 -32.86
C MET A 1 -4.57 -45.13 -32.62
N TYR A 2 -5.77 -44.57 -32.83
CA TYR A 2 -6.00 -43.14 -32.58
C TYR A 2 -6.30 -42.94 -31.11
N LEU A 3 -5.38 -42.33 -30.38
CA LEU A 3 -5.59 -41.85 -29.01
C LEU A 3 -5.92 -40.36 -29.09
N ASN A 4 -7.16 -40.01 -28.78
CA ASN A 4 -7.58 -38.63 -28.62
C ASN A 4 -7.44 -38.29 -27.12
N LEU A 5 -6.45 -37.47 -26.77
CA LEU A 5 -6.14 -37.09 -25.38
C LEU A 5 -6.04 -35.56 -25.31
N GLN A 6 -6.94 -34.95 -24.53
CA GLN A 6 -6.97 -33.50 -24.29
C GLN A 6 -6.19 -33.11 -23.02
N ARG A 7 -5.38 -32.05 -23.17
CA ARG A 7 -4.74 -31.19 -22.15
C ARG A 7 -3.70 -31.82 -21.22
N GLY A 8 -2.53 -31.17 -21.18
CA GLY A 8 -1.47 -31.38 -20.20
C GLY A 8 -0.42 -32.41 -20.61
N PHE A 9 0.51 -32.03 -21.48
CA PHE A 9 1.68 -32.86 -21.78
C PHE A 9 2.92 -31.99 -21.95
N SER A 10 3.70 -31.84 -20.89
CA SER A 10 5.09 -31.42 -20.96
C SER A 10 5.92 -32.32 -20.03
N TYR A 11 7.08 -32.76 -20.51
CA TYR A 11 8.03 -33.67 -19.86
C TYR A 11 7.66 -35.17 -19.74
N ASP A 12 6.49 -35.54 -19.19
CA ASP A 12 6.17 -36.95 -18.91
C ASP A 12 5.92 -37.81 -20.16
N ALA A 13 5.42 -37.22 -21.25
CA ALA A 13 5.27 -37.91 -22.54
C ALA A 13 6.62 -38.37 -23.13
N LEU A 14 7.70 -37.61 -22.91
CA LEU A 14 9.01 -37.94 -23.45
C LEU A 14 9.61 -39.15 -22.72
N GLN A 15 9.46 -39.19 -21.39
CA GLN A 15 9.84 -40.32 -20.53
C GLN A 15 8.98 -41.56 -20.81
N PHE A 16 7.67 -41.39 -20.97
CA PHE A 16 6.73 -42.45 -21.33
C PHE A 16 7.07 -43.06 -22.71
N MET A 17 7.33 -42.23 -23.73
CA MET A 17 7.70 -42.72 -25.06
C MET A 17 9.08 -43.39 -25.08
N GLN A 18 10.06 -42.94 -24.29
CA GLN A 18 11.35 -43.62 -24.16
C GLN A 18 11.22 -44.99 -23.48
N LYS A 19 10.37 -45.10 -22.45
CA LYS A 19 10.13 -46.34 -21.69
C LYS A 19 9.39 -47.42 -22.50
N TYR A 20 8.49 -47.03 -23.41
CA TYR A 20 7.66 -47.97 -24.18
C TYR A 20 8.03 -48.13 -25.67
N LYS A 21 9.08 -47.45 -26.13
CA LYS A 21 9.66 -47.57 -27.49
C LYS A 21 9.87 -49.02 -28.00
N PRO A 22 10.27 -50.01 -27.17
CA PRO A 22 10.43 -51.39 -27.63
C PRO A 22 9.12 -52.12 -27.95
N TYR A 23 7.98 -51.62 -27.46
CA TYR A 23 6.69 -52.31 -27.49
C TYR A 23 5.72 -51.77 -28.54
N VAL A 24 6.08 -50.68 -29.25
CA VAL A 24 5.25 -50.08 -30.29
C VAL A 24 5.83 -50.43 -31.67
N LYS A 25 5.14 -51.30 -32.41
CA LYS A 25 5.43 -51.56 -33.83
C LYS A 25 4.53 -50.70 -34.72
N GLY A 26 5.05 -49.55 -35.16
CA GLY A 26 4.39 -48.65 -36.11
C GLY A 26 4.89 -47.21 -36.00
N ASN A 27 4.73 -46.42 -37.07
CA ASN A 27 5.00 -44.98 -37.05
C ASN A 27 3.96 -44.28 -36.17
N ILE A 28 4.42 -43.44 -35.25
CA ILE A 28 3.56 -42.56 -34.46
C ILE A 28 3.59 -41.19 -35.15
N GLU A 29 2.49 -40.82 -35.79
CA GLU A 29 2.24 -39.44 -36.24
C GLU A 29 1.64 -38.67 -35.06
N ILE A 30 2.31 -37.59 -34.67
CA ILE A 30 1.83 -36.66 -33.65
C ILE A 30 1.43 -35.38 -34.38
N ASP A 31 0.17 -35.01 -34.26
CA ASP A 31 -0.36 -33.75 -34.79
C ASP A 31 0.05 -32.63 -33.83
N VAL A 32 0.96 -31.75 -34.28
CA VAL A 32 1.64 -30.74 -33.45
C VAL A 32 1.01 -29.36 -33.67
N ASP A 33 -0.30 -29.29 -33.78
CA ASP A 33 -0.98 -28.04 -34.17
C ASP A 33 -1.28 -27.08 -33.01
N THR A 34 -0.87 -27.38 -31.76
CA THR A 34 -1.21 -26.49 -30.62
C THR A 34 -0.09 -26.27 -29.60
N VAL A 35 0.91 -27.15 -29.50
CA VAL A 35 1.90 -27.09 -28.39
C VAL A 35 3.14 -26.24 -28.71
N VAL A 36 3.42 -25.98 -29.99
CA VAL A 36 4.61 -25.21 -30.40
C VAL A 36 4.28 -23.73 -30.68
N ILE A 37 2.98 -23.42 -30.85
CA ILE A 37 2.51 -22.05 -31.14
C ILE A 37 2.59 -21.13 -29.91
N ASP A 38 2.40 -21.64 -28.69
CA ASP A 38 2.52 -20.81 -27.47
C ASP A 38 3.95 -20.33 -27.19
N LYS A 39 4.98 -21.10 -27.60
CA LYS A 39 6.38 -20.65 -27.53
C LYS A 39 6.79 -19.80 -28.75
N LEU A 40 6.13 -19.94 -29.89
CA LEU A 40 6.43 -19.19 -31.12
C LEU A 40 5.69 -17.86 -31.23
N LEU A 41 4.50 -17.70 -30.63
CA LEU A 41 3.77 -16.42 -30.64
C LEU A 41 4.48 -15.32 -29.84
N TYR A 42 5.36 -15.69 -28.90
CA TYR A 42 6.25 -14.75 -28.21
C TYR A 42 7.31 -14.12 -29.15
N LEU A 43 7.52 -14.67 -30.35
CA LEU A 43 8.52 -14.21 -31.33
C LEU A 43 7.99 -13.20 -32.36
N ASN A 44 6.68 -12.90 -32.41
CA ASN A 44 6.10 -12.17 -33.55
C ASN A 44 5.98 -10.64 -33.36
N SER A 45 6.61 -10.06 -32.33
CA SER A 45 6.61 -8.60 -32.08
C SER A 45 7.77 -7.84 -32.74
N SER A 46 8.67 -8.53 -33.44
CA SER A 46 9.68 -7.90 -34.30
C SER A 46 9.76 -8.64 -35.64
N LYS A 47 9.99 -7.87 -36.71
CA LYS A 47 9.95 -8.27 -38.12
C LYS A 47 10.96 -9.39 -38.50
N VAL A 48 10.76 -10.60 -38.01
CA VAL A 48 11.52 -11.78 -38.45
C VAL A 48 10.53 -12.78 -39.06
N ASN A 49 10.44 -12.77 -40.39
CA ASN A 49 9.73 -13.81 -41.13
C ASN A 49 10.52 -15.12 -41.02
N ILE A 50 10.13 -15.99 -40.09
CA ILE A 50 10.63 -17.37 -40.06
C ILE A 50 9.64 -18.21 -40.86
N SER A 51 10.10 -18.76 -41.98
CA SER A 51 9.29 -19.66 -42.82
C SER A 51 9.14 -21.02 -42.13
N ALA A 52 7.96 -21.64 -42.23
CA ALA A 52 7.71 -23.00 -41.74
C ALA A 52 8.68 -24.05 -42.34
N THR A 53 9.35 -23.73 -43.45
CA THR A 53 10.35 -24.60 -44.08
C THR A 53 11.70 -24.66 -43.36
N ASP A 54 11.94 -23.78 -42.39
CA ASP A 54 13.26 -23.59 -41.76
C ASP A 54 13.41 -24.36 -40.42
N ILE A 55 12.39 -25.11 -40.03
CA ILE A 55 12.32 -25.88 -38.78
C ILE A 55 12.41 -27.38 -39.10
N LYS A 56 13.39 -28.09 -38.53
CA LYS A 56 13.48 -29.55 -38.62
C LYS A 56 13.71 -30.19 -37.26
N LEU A 57 13.02 -31.29 -37.01
CA LEU A 57 13.31 -32.21 -35.91
C LEU A 57 14.30 -33.26 -36.39
N LYS A 58 15.48 -33.32 -35.76
CA LYS A 58 16.47 -34.38 -36.01
C LYS A 58 16.87 -34.97 -34.66
N ASN A 59 16.71 -36.29 -34.51
CA ASN A 59 17.04 -37.02 -33.28
C ASN A 59 16.33 -36.52 -32.00
N GLY A 60 15.14 -35.92 -32.13
CA GLY A 60 14.40 -35.37 -30.99
C GLY A 60 14.81 -33.95 -30.59
N GLU A 61 15.74 -33.32 -31.32
CA GLU A 61 16.14 -31.92 -31.12
C GLU A 61 15.60 -31.04 -32.26
N LEU A 62 15.15 -29.84 -31.89
CA LEU A 62 14.65 -28.82 -32.81
C LEU A 62 15.84 -28.03 -33.39
N ILE A 63 16.07 -28.12 -34.69
CA ILE A 63 17.14 -27.42 -35.40
C ILE A 63 16.53 -26.37 -36.32
N ILE A 64 16.93 -25.11 -36.14
CA ILE A 64 16.62 -23.99 -37.03
C ILE A 64 17.84 -23.73 -37.90
N LYS A 65 17.67 -23.75 -39.23
CA LYS A 65 18.79 -23.59 -40.17
C LYS A 65 19.18 -22.11 -40.34
N ASN A 66 20.37 -21.78 -39.85
CA ASN A 66 21.27 -20.65 -40.13
C ASN A 66 21.61 -19.86 -38.85
N ASP A 67 22.92 -19.76 -38.62
CA ASP A 67 23.65 -19.06 -37.56
C ASP A 67 23.60 -19.70 -36.15
N GLU A 68 24.51 -20.66 -35.96
CA GLU A 68 24.90 -21.23 -34.68
C GLU A 68 25.39 -20.12 -33.71
N ILE A 69 24.83 -20.14 -32.48
CA ILE A 69 25.28 -19.48 -31.23
C ILE A 69 24.97 -17.98 -31.02
N SER A 70 24.72 -17.15 -32.05
CA SER A 70 24.36 -15.72 -31.82
C SER A 70 22.88 -15.50 -31.44
N ILE A 71 21.98 -16.33 -31.97
CA ILE A 71 20.53 -16.21 -31.78
C ILE A 71 20.09 -16.60 -30.36
N ALA A 72 20.80 -17.54 -29.71
CA ALA A 72 20.51 -17.93 -28.33
C ALA A 72 20.78 -16.80 -27.33
N LYS A 73 21.85 -16.02 -27.55
CA LYS A 73 22.17 -14.87 -26.71
C LYS A 73 21.11 -13.77 -26.79
N GLY A 74 20.69 -13.41 -28.02
CA GLY A 74 19.66 -12.40 -28.24
C GLY A 74 18.26 -12.83 -27.78
N LYS A 75 17.93 -14.13 -27.83
CA LYS A 75 16.65 -14.67 -27.32
C LYS A 75 16.58 -14.64 -25.80
N LEU A 76 17.65 -15.02 -25.11
CA LEU A 76 17.67 -15.04 -23.65
C LEU A 76 17.64 -13.62 -23.08
N SER A 77 18.39 -12.68 -23.65
CA SER A 77 18.33 -11.27 -23.24
C SER A 77 16.96 -10.65 -23.52
N PHE A 78 16.35 -10.91 -24.68
CA PHE A 78 15.00 -10.43 -25.02
C PHE A 78 13.92 -10.96 -24.07
N LEU A 79 13.98 -12.24 -23.70
CA LEU A 79 13.07 -12.84 -22.72
C LEU A 79 13.23 -12.17 -21.34
N THR A 80 14.46 -11.88 -20.93
CA THR A 80 14.73 -11.26 -19.63
C THR A 80 14.28 -9.80 -19.59
N TYR A 81 14.58 -9.01 -20.63
CA TYR A 81 14.08 -7.64 -20.77
C TYR A 81 12.55 -7.61 -20.78
N GLY A 82 11.90 -8.45 -21.59
CA GLY A 82 10.44 -8.53 -21.64
C GLY A 82 9.82 -8.92 -20.30
N VAL A 83 10.45 -9.83 -19.55
CA VAL A 83 10.00 -10.21 -18.20
C VAL A 83 10.13 -9.07 -17.20
N ILE A 84 11.24 -8.35 -17.20
CA ILE A 84 11.48 -7.23 -16.28
C ILE A 84 10.55 -6.05 -16.60
N ASP A 85 10.34 -5.77 -17.89
CA ASP A 85 9.40 -4.75 -18.34
C ASP A 85 7.97 -5.14 -17.95
N ASP A 86 7.54 -6.39 -18.20
CA ASP A 86 6.24 -6.91 -17.75
C ASP A 86 6.05 -6.76 -16.23
N MET A 87 7.09 -7.12 -15.45
CA MET A 87 7.08 -6.99 -13.99
C MET A 87 6.93 -5.53 -13.57
N THR A 88 7.73 -4.64 -14.14
CA THR A 88 7.71 -3.21 -13.83
C THR A 88 6.36 -2.60 -14.21
N ILE A 89 5.80 -2.95 -15.37
CA ILE A 89 4.48 -2.50 -15.84
C ILE A 89 3.40 -2.95 -14.87
N SER A 90 3.41 -4.22 -14.47
CA SER A 90 2.42 -4.75 -13.53
C SER A 90 2.53 -4.10 -12.15
N GLN A 91 3.73 -3.96 -11.60
CA GLN A 91 3.93 -3.31 -10.30
C GLN A 91 3.51 -1.84 -10.34
N THR A 92 3.90 -1.11 -11.38
CA THR A 92 3.53 0.29 -11.56
C THR A 92 2.02 0.45 -11.63
N ASN A 93 1.34 -0.42 -12.40
CA ASN A 93 -0.13 -0.41 -12.46
C ASN A 93 -0.79 -0.81 -11.14
N ASP A 94 -0.17 -1.67 -10.33
CA ASP A 94 -0.67 -2.03 -8.99
C ASP A 94 -0.57 -0.86 -8.02
N ILE A 95 0.60 -0.23 -7.98
CA ILE A 95 0.88 0.93 -7.13
C ILE A 95 -0.08 2.07 -7.50
N LEU A 96 -0.21 2.40 -8.78
CA LEU A 96 -1.09 3.48 -9.25
C LEU A 96 -2.57 3.12 -9.25
N GLY A 97 -2.93 1.83 -9.17
CA GLY A 97 -4.31 1.36 -9.23
C GLY A 97 -4.95 1.44 -10.60
N ASN A 98 -4.17 1.29 -11.67
CA ASN A 98 -4.64 1.38 -13.06
C ASN A 98 -5.34 0.10 -13.56
N TYR A 99 -5.41 -0.96 -12.75
CA TYR A 99 -6.14 -2.17 -13.10
C TYR A 99 -7.65 -1.93 -13.17
N LYS A 100 -8.21 -2.05 -14.38
CA LYS A 100 -9.67 -2.15 -14.55
C LYS A 100 -10.14 -3.46 -13.91
N LYS A 101 -11.10 -3.39 -12.97
CA LYS A 101 -11.85 -4.58 -12.55
C LYS A 101 -12.45 -5.24 -13.81
N PRO A 102 -12.35 -6.57 -13.98
CA PRO A 102 -13.06 -7.23 -15.06
C PRO A 102 -14.57 -7.02 -14.87
N GLU A 103 -15.26 -6.46 -15.87
CA GLU A 103 -16.72 -6.44 -15.87
C GLU A 103 -17.23 -7.88 -15.99
N PRO A 104 -18.25 -8.31 -15.21
CA PRO A 104 -18.63 -9.72 -15.14
C PRO A 104 -19.31 -10.28 -16.39
N ASN A 105 -19.66 -9.46 -17.40
CA ASN A 105 -20.46 -9.90 -18.54
C ASN A 105 -20.28 -8.98 -19.75
N LYS A 106 -19.25 -9.21 -20.57
CA LYS A 106 -19.35 -8.94 -22.00
C LYS A 106 -18.72 -10.08 -22.79
N ASN A 107 -19.56 -10.70 -23.60
CA ASN A 107 -19.19 -11.72 -24.55
C ASN A 107 -18.05 -11.21 -25.45
N LEU A 108 -17.14 -12.15 -25.67
CA LEU A 108 -15.94 -12.12 -26.47
C LEU A 108 -16.20 -11.53 -27.87
N GLU A 109 -15.98 -10.23 -28.04
CA GLU A 109 -15.67 -9.63 -29.34
C GLU A 109 -14.20 -9.22 -29.35
N LEU A 110 -13.50 -9.75 -30.35
CA LEU A 110 -12.07 -9.64 -30.58
C LEU A 110 -11.59 -8.18 -30.62
N HIS A 111 -11.17 -7.67 -29.47
CA HIS A 111 -10.00 -6.82 -29.39
C HIS A 111 -8.89 -7.61 -28.71
N ILE A 112 -7.70 -7.53 -29.28
CA ILE A 112 -6.43 -8.08 -28.79
C ILE A 112 -6.18 -7.52 -27.37
N SER A 113 -6.88 -8.11 -26.40
CA SER A 113 -6.70 -7.91 -24.97
C SER A 113 -6.11 -9.21 -24.49
N THR A 114 -4.79 -9.18 -24.49
CA THR A 114 -3.89 -10.05 -23.76
C THR A 114 -4.59 -10.94 -22.70
N PRO A 115 -4.55 -12.27 -22.85
CA PRO A 115 -4.78 -13.20 -21.74
C PRO A 115 -3.75 -13.06 -20.60
N PHE A 116 -2.77 -12.16 -20.75
CA PHE A 116 -1.60 -11.96 -19.90
C PHE A 116 -1.85 -11.20 -18.58
N LEU A 117 -3.09 -10.89 -18.21
CA LEU A 117 -3.43 -10.09 -17.02
C LEU A 117 -4.09 -10.89 -15.88
N GLN A 118 -4.19 -12.22 -15.98
CA GLN A 118 -4.75 -13.07 -14.92
C GLN A 118 -3.85 -14.28 -14.62
N ASN A 119 -2.72 -14.02 -13.96
CA ASN A 119 -2.09 -14.90 -12.96
C ASN A 119 -0.86 -14.18 -12.41
N ILE A 120 -0.90 -13.76 -11.14
CA ILE A 120 -0.09 -12.64 -10.63
C ILE A 120 1.00 -13.08 -9.62
N SER A 121 1.30 -14.38 -9.61
CA SER A 121 2.55 -14.96 -9.10
C SER A 121 3.48 -15.12 -10.31
N TYR A 122 4.63 -14.45 -10.29
CA TYR A 122 5.61 -14.62 -11.36
C TYR A 122 6.29 -15.99 -11.24
N ALA A 123 6.43 -16.51 -10.03
CA ALA A 123 6.85 -17.89 -9.80
C ALA A 123 5.98 -18.91 -10.55
N ASN A 124 4.65 -18.76 -10.53
CA ASN A 124 3.73 -19.64 -11.28
C ASN A 124 3.86 -19.47 -12.80
N LYS A 125 4.23 -18.28 -13.29
CA LYS A 125 4.55 -18.05 -14.72
C LYS A 125 5.81 -18.84 -15.14
N PHE A 126 6.71 -19.15 -14.21
CA PHE A 126 7.97 -19.84 -14.47
C PHE A 126 8.00 -21.32 -14.05
N THR A 127 7.04 -21.77 -13.23
CA THR A 127 6.90 -23.14 -12.73
C THR A 127 5.42 -23.56 -12.85
N PRO A 128 5.01 -24.19 -13.97
CA PRO A 128 3.59 -24.50 -14.23
C PRO A 128 2.95 -25.49 -13.26
N ASP A 129 3.76 -26.23 -12.49
CA ASP A 129 3.32 -27.27 -11.55
C ASP A 129 3.13 -26.76 -10.11
N ALA A 130 3.35 -25.48 -9.86
CA ALA A 130 3.01 -24.86 -8.58
C ALA A 130 1.49 -24.66 -8.53
N GLU A 131 0.80 -25.45 -7.70
CA GLU A 131 -0.64 -25.34 -7.46
C GLU A 131 -1.02 -23.87 -7.19
N HIS A 132 -2.00 -23.37 -7.93
CA HIS A 132 -2.24 -21.94 -8.17
C HIS A 132 -2.44 -21.08 -6.91
N TYR A 133 -1.50 -20.15 -6.65
CA TYR A 133 -1.69 -19.03 -5.71
C TYR A 133 -2.53 -17.91 -6.37
N GLU A 134 -3.81 -17.80 -6.03
CA GLU A 134 -4.70 -16.76 -6.57
C GLU A 134 -4.67 -15.47 -5.72
N ILE A 135 -4.46 -14.33 -6.37
CA ILE A 135 -4.59 -12.99 -5.74
C ILE A 135 -5.98 -12.72 -5.15
N LYS A 136 -7.02 -13.42 -5.62
CA LYS A 136 -8.39 -13.25 -5.10
C LYS A 136 -8.51 -13.57 -3.61
N ASN A 137 -7.54 -14.27 -3.03
CA ASN A 137 -7.52 -14.63 -1.61
C ASN A 137 -7.05 -13.49 -0.70
N TYR A 138 -6.47 -12.43 -1.28
CA TYR A 138 -5.93 -11.29 -0.55
C TYR A 138 -6.71 -10.03 -0.90
N SER A 139 -7.02 -9.23 0.12
CA SER A 139 -7.62 -7.91 -0.09
C SER A 139 -6.66 -7.10 -0.97
N ASN A 140 -7.13 -6.40 -2.01
CA ASN A 140 -6.28 -5.41 -2.69
C ASN A 140 -6.15 -4.22 -1.72
N PRO A 141 -5.03 -4.06 -1.00
CA PRO A 141 -4.99 -3.21 0.18
C PRO A 141 -4.58 -1.78 -0.17
N ASN A 142 -4.50 -1.46 -1.46
CA ASN A 142 -4.20 -0.11 -1.92
C ASN A 142 -5.09 0.88 -1.15
N GLN A 143 -4.46 1.85 -0.48
CA GLN A 143 -5.18 2.91 0.21
C GLN A 143 -6.23 3.47 -0.75
N ALA A 144 -7.48 3.42 -0.31
CA ALA A 144 -8.60 3.84 -1.14
C ALA A 144 -8.39 5.31 -1.50
N ILE A 145 -8.72 5.71 -2.72
CA ILE A 145 -8.84 7.14 -2.98
C ILE A 145 -10.15 7.59 -2.33
N PRO A 146 -10.19 8.74 -1.62
CA PRO A 146 -11.44 9.23 -1.07
C PRO A 146 -12.52 9.34 -2.13
N ASN A 147 -13.79 9.26 -1.71
CA ASN A 147 -14.91 9.41 -2.63
C ASN A 147 -14.76 10.71 -3.47
N SER A 148 -14.87 10.59 -4.80
CA SER A 148 -14.56 11.66 -5.74
C SER A 148 -15.33 12.96 -5.50
N TYR A 149 -16.52 12.91 -4.91
CA TYR A 149 -17.28 14.11 -4.53
C TYR A 149 -16.55 14.98 -3.50
N TYR A 150 -15.80 14.34 -2.61
CA TYR A 150 -15.00 14.98 -1.58
C TYR A 150 -13.61 15.40 -2.07
N LEU A 151 -13.27 15.18 -3.34
CA LEU A 151 -12.01 15.65 -3.91
C LEU A 151 -12.20 17.01 -4.58
N ASN A 152 -11.27 17.94 -4.34
CA ASN A 152 -11.30 19.27 -4.96
C ASN A 152 -10.70 19.26 -6.38
N SER A 153 -10.66 20.42 -7.03
CA SER A 153 -10.12 20.53 -8.40
C SER A 153 -8.62 20.25 -8.49
N TYR A 154 -7.86 20.53 -7.43
CA TYR A 154 -6.43 20.25 -7.39
C TYR A 154 -6.17 18.74 -7.29
N ALA A 155 -6.95 18.02 -6.50
CA ALA A 155 -6.89 16.57 -6.42
C ALA A 155 -7.24 15.87 -7.74
N ASN A 156 -8.17 16.44 -8.51
CA ASN A 156 -8.60 15.92 -9.81
C ASN A 156 -7.77 16.45 -11.01
N SER A 157 -6.78 17.31 -10.75
CA SER A 157 -5.80 17.79 -11.74
C SER A 157 -4.74 16.72 -12.00
N ASN A 158 -4.10 16.75 -13.17
CA ASN A 158 -2.88 15.98 -13.47
C ASN A 158 -1.59 16.79 -13.26
N LEU A 159 -1.72 18.03 -12.79
CA LEU A 159 -0.61 18.94 -12.50
C LEU A 159 -0.51 19.21 -11.00
N ILE A 160 0.70 19.10 -10.45
CA ILE A 160 1.04 19.53 -9.09
C ILE A 160 1.69 20.91 -9.09
N ASN A 161 1.56 21.63 -7.97
CA ASN A 161 2.29 22.88 -7.73
C ASN A 161 3.68 22.56 -7.17
N THR A 162 4.70 23.21 -7.72
CA THR A 162 6.10 23.11 -7.27
C THR A 162 6.68 24.50 -7.04
N LYS A 163 7.85 24.59 -6.42
CA LYS A 163 8.57 25.88 -6.28
C LYS A 163 8.99 26.52 -7.62
N PHE A 164 8.97 25.77 -8.72
CA PHE A 164 9.30 26.26 -10.05
C PHE A 164 8.07 26.51 -10.95
N GLY A 165 6.86 26.14 -10.51
CA GLY A 165 5.65 26.22 -11.33
C GLY A 165 4.86 24.91 -11.32
N LYS A 166 3.99 24.71 -12.32
CA LYS A 166 3.18 23.50 -12.44
C LYS A 166 3.90 22.42 -13.22
N ALA A 167 3.79 21.17 -12.79
CA ALA A 167 4.41 20.03 -13.46
C ALA A 167 3.52 18.78 -13.41
N GLU A 168 3.72 17.86 -14.35
CA GLU A 168 3.09 16.54 -14.38
C GLU A 168 3.85 15.59 -13.44
N LEU A 169 3.13 14.81 -12.64
CA LEU A 169 3.71 13.80 -11.75
C LEU A 169 3.74 12.43 -12.44
N PHE A 170 4.83 11.69 -12.24
CA PHE A 170 4.92 10.29 -12.68
C PHE A 170 5.78 9.44 -11.73
N LEU A 171 5.49 8.13 -11.71
CA LEU A 171 6.24 7.12 -10.97
C LEU A 171 7.31 6.51 -11.88
N ASP A 172 8.58 6.70 -11.55
CA ASP A 172 9.71 6.13 -12.29
C ASP A 172 10.27 4.90 -11.56
N LEU A 173 9.51 3.80 -11.61
CA LEU A 173 9.85 2.58 -10.88
C LEU A 173 11.14 1.92 -11.41
N ALA A 174 11.33 1.91 -12.74
CA ALA A 174 12.52 1.36 -13.39
C ALA A 174 13.75 2.29 -13.35
N GLY A 175 13.57 3.57 -13.00
CA GLY A 175 14.63 4.57 -13.06
C GLY A 175 15.00 4.99 -14.49
N ASP A 176 14.12 4.73 -15.46
CA ASP A 176 14.34 4.98 -16.88
C ASP A 176 13.68 6.28 -17.38
N ASN A 177 13.08 7.05 -16.47
CA ASN A 177 12.26 8.24 -16.71
C ASN A 177 10.92 7.93 -17.41
N ASP A 178 10.27 6.82 -17.04
CA ASP A 178 8.98 6.36 -17.57
C ASP A 178 9.01 6.11 -19.09
N LYS A 179 10.06 5.43 -19.58
CA LYS A 179 10.11 5.04 -21.01
C LYS A 179 9.07 3.97 -21.35
N LEU A 180 8.66 3.18 -20.36
CA LEU A 180 7.57 2.21 -20.48
C LEU A 180 6.19 2.89 -20.57
N GLY A 181 6.06 4.17 -20.22
CA GLY A 181 4.84 4.97 -20.39
C GLY A 181 3.67 4.55 -19.51
N VAL A 182 3.96 3.95 -18.35
CA VAL A 182 2.98 3.39 -17.41
C VAL A 182 2.96 4.10 -16.06
N GLY A 183 3.95 4.95 -15.79
CA GLY A 183 4.11 5.69 -14.54
C GLY A 183 3.27 6.96 -14.43
N SER A 184 2.57 7.35 -15.50
CA SER A 184 1.81 8.60 -15.56
C SER A 184 0.59 8.59 -14.61
N PHE A 185 0.39 9.71 -13.91
CA PHE A 185 -0.77 9.91 -13.04
C PHE A 185 -1.95 10.44 -13.85
N ASN A 186 -3.11 9.82 -13.71
CA ASN A 186 -4.37 10.31 -14.25
C ASN A 186 -4.89 11.51 -13.47
N SER A 187 -4.63 11.53 -12.15
CA SER A 187 -4.94 12.63 -11.26
C SER A 187 -4.05 12.62 -10.03
N ASN A 188 -3.85 13.80 -9.43
CA ASN A 188 -3.07 13.95 -8.20
C ASN A 188 -3.62 13.08 -7.07
N SER A 189 -4.92 12.80 -7.04
CA SER A 189 -5.55 11.92 -6.03
C SER A 189 -4.95 10.50 -5.94
N GLN A 190 -4.20 10.04 -6.95
CA GLN A 190 -3.45 8.78 -6.82
C GLN A 190 -2.32 8.88 -5.78
N LEU A 191 -1.89 10.07 -5.36
CA LEU A 191 -0.95 10.30 -4.26
C LEU A 191 -1.42 9.75 -2.91
N PHE A 192 -2.74 9.58 -2.70
CA PHE A 192 -3.26 8.88 -1.52
C PHE A 192 -2.74 7.44 -1.37
N ARG A 193 -2.15 6.86 -2.41
CA ARG A 193 -1.56 5.51 -2.41
C ARG A 193 -0.08 5.49 -1.99
N PHE A 194 0.51 6.68 -1.84
CA PHE A 194 1.91 6.88 -1.48
C PHE A 194 2.06 7.34 -0.03
N ASP A 195 0.98 7.61 0.71
CA ASP A 195 1.03 7.95 2.15
C ASP A 195 1.10 6.66 2.98
N SER A 196 2.23 5.97 2.88
CA SER A 196 2.45 4.62 3.42
C SER A 196 2.38 4.54 4.94
N ASP A 197 2.63 5.65 5.66
CA ASP A 197 2.48 5.74 7.11
C ASP A 197 1.12 6.32 7.56
N GLY A 198 0.29 6.77 6.60
CA GLY A 198 -1.07 7.25 6.80
C GLY A 198 -1.18 8.59 7.53
N ASN A 199 -0.10 9.37 7.61
CA ASN A 199 -0.05 10.64 8.35
C ASN A 199 -0.67 11.81 7.57
N GLY A 200 -1.07 11.59 6.32
CA GLY A 200 -1.71 12.58 5.44
C GLY A 200 -0.75 13.48 4.69
N PHE A 201 0.54 13.17 4.68
CA PHE A 201 1.56 13.78 3.86
C PHE A 201 2.20 12.71 2.98
N VAL A 202 2.61 13.11 1.77
CA VAL A 202 3.49 12.29 0.93
C VAL A 202 4.87 12.93 0.98
N ASP A 203 5.82 12.25 1.63
CA ASP A 203 7.17 12.74 1.86
C ASP A 203 8.24 11.63 1.84
N LYS A 204 9.48 11.96 2.19
CA LYS A 204 10.63 11.04 2.12
C LYS A 204 10.53 9.80 3.03
N ASN A 205 9.63 9.81 4.02
CA ASN A 205 9.41 8.66 4.88
C ASN A 205 8.53 7.60 4.18
N ASP A 206 7.89 7.98 3.07
CA ASP A 206 6.99 7.11 2.36
C ASP A 206 7.66 6.16 1.37
N ASP A 207 7.05 4.97 1.26
CA ASP A 207 7.43 4.01 0.24
C ASP A 207 7.26 4.61 -1.18
N TYR A 208 8.30 4.44 -2.00
CA TYR A 208 8.38 4.92 -3.39
C TYR A 208 8.45 6.44 -3.57
N PHE A 209 8.53 7.26 -2.52
CA PHE A 209 8.70 8.72 -2.68
C PHE A 209 9.95 9.08 -3.49
N ASP A 210 11.04 8.32 -3.30
CA ASP A 210 12.30 8.48 -4.06
C ASP A 210 12.16 8.15 -5.55
N LYS A 211 11.08 7.45 -5.94
CA LYS A 211 10.74 7.10 -7.32
C LYS A 211 9.78 8.09 -7.97
N LEU A 212 9.18 9.01 -7.20
CA LEU A 212 8.32 10.05 -7.75
C LEU A 212 9.15 11.13 -8.43
N LYS A 213 8.77 11.45 -9.66
CA LYS A 213 9.40 12.47 -10.49
C LYS A 213 8.38 13.41 -11.08
N VAL A 214 8.83 14.61 -11.42
CA VAL A 214 8.03 15.59 -12.15
C VAL A 214 8.57 15.77 -13.56
N ARG A 215 7.67 15.96 -14.51
CA ARG A 215 7.93 16.32 -15.90
C ARG A 215 7.33 17.70 -16.17
N ALA A 216 8.14 18.62 -16.68
CA ALA A 216 7.74 19.96 -17.08
C ALA A 216 8.51 20.38 -18.33
N TYR A 217 8.29 21.61 -18.80
CA TYR A 217 8.97 22.18 -19.96
C TYR A 217 9.57 23.54 -19.61
N ASP A 218 10.72 23.88 -20.21
CA ASP A 218 11.30 25.22 -20.11
C ASP A 218 10.61 26.21 -21.07
N GLU A 219 11.05 27.47 -21.06
CA GLU A 219 10.53 28.53 -21.94
C GLU A 219 10.72 28.25 -23.44
N ASN A 220 11.67 27.37 -23.80
CA ASN A 220 11.97 26.97 -25.17
C ASN A 220 11.22 25.68 -25.58
N GLY A 221 10.43 25.09 -24.68
CA GLY A 221 9.72 23.84 -24.91
C GLY A 221 10.58 22.58 -24.76
N ASN A 222 11.76 22.67 -24.15
CA ASN A 222 12.57 21.49 -23.82
C ASN A 222 12.03 20.82 -22.54
N GLU A 223 11.98 19.49 -22.54
CA GLU A 223 11.53 18.72 -21.38
C GLU A 223 12.54 18.83 -20.22
N ILE A 224 12.03 19.06 -19.01
CA ILE A 224 12.75 19.02 -17.75
C ILE A 224 12.14 17.91 -16.89
N ILE A 225 13.00 17.00 -16.42
CA ILE A 225 12.64 15.97 -15.44
C ILE A 225 13.43 16.19 -14.16
N LYS A 226 12.73 16.17 -13.02
CA LYS A 226 13.30 16.35 -11.68
C LYS A 226 12.71 15.35 -10.70
N LYS A 227 13.47 14.95 -9.68
CA LYS A 227 12.90 14.20 -8.54
C LYS A 227 11.86 15.08 -7.83
N LEU A 228 10.80 14.47 -7.30
CA LEU A 228 9.77 15.21 -6.57
C LEU A 228 10.36 15.96 -5.37
N SER A 229 11.26 15.29 -4.63
CA SER A 229 11.99 15.85 -3.48
C SER A 229 12.86 17.08 -3.79
N GLU A 230 13.19 17.32 -5.06
CA GLU A 230 13.95 18.51 -5.46
C GLU A 230 13.06 19.74 -5.63
N VAL A 231 11.75 19.55 -5.79
CA VAL A 231 10.81 20.60 -6.23
C VAL A 231 9.70 20.88 -5.21
N VAL A 232 9.47 19.97 -4.28
CA VAL A 232 8.59 20.10 -3.10
C VAL A 232 9.22 19.37 -1.91
N ASP A 233 8.95 19.85 -0.69
CA ASP A 233 9.42 19.19 0.53
C ASP A 233 8.47 18.02 0.92
N SER A 234 7.17 18.27 0.84
CA SER A 234 6.11 17.28 1.05
C SER A 234 4.84 17.70 0.30
N ILE A 235 3.90 16.77 0.13
CA ILE A 235 2.55 17.07 -0.38
C ILE A 235 1.53 16.78 0.71
N ASN A 236 0.77 17.78 1.11
CA ASN A 236 -0.31 17.62 2.08
C ASN A 236 -1.59 17.08 1.40
N LEU A 237 -1.98 15.85 1.71
CA LEU A 237 -3.17 15.21 1.15
C LEU A 237 -4.47 15.77 1.75
N LYS A 238 -4.41 16.43 2.91
CA LYS A 238 -5.59 17.10 3.49
C LYS A 238 -6.05 18.27 2.60
N ASP A 239 -5.12 18.91 1.89
CA ASP A 239 -5.41 19.98 0.93
C ASP A 239 -6.14 19.48 -0.33
N PHE A 240 -6.31 18.16 -0.49
CA PHE A 240 -7.02 17.55 -1.62
C PHE A 240 -8.51 17.37 -1.33
N ILE A 241 -8.86 17.40 -0.05
CA ILE A 241 -10.21 17.16 0.46
C ILE A 241 -11.00 18.48 0.40
N ASP A 242 -12.16 18.43 -0.24
CA ASP A 242 -13.11 19.53 -0.31
C ASP A 242 -14.02 19.55 0.94
N SER A 243 -14.66 20.69 1.18
CA SER A 243 -15.63 20.80 2.26
C SER A 243 -16.82 19.87 2.03
N LYS A 244 -17.38 19.33 3.12
CA LYS A 244 -18.59 18.49 3.08
C LYS A 244 -19.75 19.17 2.34
N SER A 245 -19.92 20.48 2.53
CA SER A 245 -20.95 21.27 1.82
C SER A 245 -20.74 21.23 0.30
N ASN A 246 -19.52 21.46 -0.16
CA ASN A 246 -19.19 21.41 -1.59
C ASN A 246 -19.38 20.00 -2.16
N ALA A 247 -18.95 18.96 -1.43
CA ALA A 247 -19.13 17.58 -1.83
C ALA A 247 -20.61 17.22 -2.02
N LEU A 248 -21.46 17.59 -1.05
CA LEU A 248 -22.91 17.37 -1.14
C LEU A 248 -23.54 18.15 -2.30
N ASN A 249 -23.07 19.36 -2.58
CA ASN A 249 -23.56 20.15 -3.72
C ASN A 249 -23.17 19.53 -5.06
N LYS A 250 -21.93 19.04 -5.22
CA LYS A 250 -21.50 18.30 -6.41
C LYS A 250 -22.36 17.05 -6.59
N TRP A 251 -22.53 16.26 -5.53
CA TRP A 251 -23.36 15.06 -5.57
C TRP A 251 -24.80 15.36 -6.01
N LYS A 252 -25.45 16.35 -5.39
CA LYS A 252 -26.82 16.76 -5.75
C LYS A 252 -26.94 17.17 -7.22
N LYS A 253 -25.95 17.89 -7.74
CA LYS A 253 -25.91 18.32 -9.14
C LYS A 253 -25.82 17.12 -10.07
N ASP A 254 -24.93 16.18 -9.78
CA ASP A 254 -24.68 15.00 -10.61
C ASP A 254 -25.88 14.05 -10.67
N VAL A 255 -26.62 13.90 -9.57
CA VAL A 255 -27.78 12.98 -9.50
C VAL A 255 -29.12 13.64 -9.85
N SER A 256 -29.14 14.95 -10.12
CA SER A 256 -30.37 15.73 -10.34
C SER A 256 -31.27 15.24 -11.49
N GLY A 257 -30.71 14.44 -12.42
CA GLY A 257 -31.45 13.85 -13.55
C GLY A 257 -31.75 12.36 -13.42
N ASN A 258 -31.41 11.70 -12.30
CA ASN A 258 -31.43 10.24 -12.21
C ASN A 258 -32.82 9.61 -12.06
N GLY A 259 -33.87 10.42 -11.86
CA GLY A 259 -35.26 9.93 -11.73
C GLY A 259 -35.50 9.00 -10.53
N TRP A 260 -34.67 9.09 -9.48
CA TRP A 260 -34.77 8.25 -8.29
C TRP A 260 -36.04 8.55 -7.49
N ASP A 261 -36.63 7.51 -6.92
CA ASP A 261 -37.66 7.69 -5.90
C ASP A 261 -37.07 8.33 -4.62
N GLU A 262 -37.94 8.89 -3.79
CA GLU A 262 -37.54 9.60 -2.56
C GLU A 262 -36.72 8.72 -1.61
N LYS A 263 -37.08 7.44 -1.49
CA LYS A 263 -36.42 6.50 -0.60
C LYS A 263 -34.98 6.25 -1.04
N THR A 264 -34.77 5.96 -2.32
CA THR A 264 -33.47 5.71 -2.92
C THR A 264 -32.60 6.95 -2.84
N TYR A 265 -33.16 8.12 -3.16
CA TYR A 265 -32.43 9.39 -3.03
C TYR A 265 -31.97 9.63 -1.59
N LYS A 266 -32.86 9.44 -0.61
CA LYS A 266 -32.52 9.62 0.81
C LYS A 266 -31.42 8.67 1.26
N GLN A 267 -31.52 7.38 0.91
CA GLN A 267 -30.49 6.39 1.24
C GLN A 267 -29.12 6.76 0.67
N GLN A 268 -29.06 7.14 -0.60
CA GLN A 268 -27.80 7.53 -1.24
C GLN A 268 -27.25 8.85 -0.67
N PHE A 269 -28.14 9.81 -0.37
CA PHE A 269 -27.75 11.06 0.29
C PHE A 269 -27.18 10.79 1.68
N ASP A 270 -27.81 9.93 2.48
CA ASP A 270 -27.36 9.59 3.82
C ASP A 270 -25.98 8.89 3.78
N MET A 271 -25.72 8.05 2.78
CA MET A 271 -24.38 7.45 2.56
C MET A 271 -23.31 8.51 2.28
N ILE A 272 -23.58 9.46 1.38
CA ILE A 272 -22.61 10.52 1.06
C ILE A 272 -22.46 11.49 2.22
N ASN A 273 -23.55 11.81 2.93
CA ASN A 273 -23.55 12.71 4.07
C ASN A 273 -22.85 12.11 5.29
N SER A 274 -22.90 10.79 5.50
CA SER A 274 -22.19 10.12 6.60
C SER A 274 -20.73 9.79 6.28
N TYR A 275 -20.31 9.89 5.00
CA TYR A 275 -18.93 9.62 4.59
C TYR A 275 -17.91 10.57 5.25
N ASN A 276 -16.87 9.98 5.83
CA ASN A 276 -15.71 10.72 6.34
C ASN A 276 -14.55 10.66 5.32
N PRO A 277 -14.22 11.76 4.62
CA PRO A 277 -13.12 11.77 3.65
C PRO A 277 -11.73 11.63 4.28
N TYR A 278 -11.62 11.82 5.60
CA TYR A 278 -10.38 11.66 6.36
C TYR A 278 -10.14 10.22 6.83
N SER A 279 -11.07 9.29 6.58
CA SER A 279 -10.96 7.87 6.97
C SER A 279 -9.78 7.14 6.32
N ASN A 280 -9.19 7.74 5.28
CA ASN A 280 -8.00 7.27 4.61
C ASN A 280 -6.72 7.46 5.41
N PHE A 281 -6.74 8.38 6.37
CA PHE A 281 -5.62 8.61 7.25
C PHE A 281 -5.70 7.76 8.51
N LYS A 282 -4.55 7.51 9.15
CA LYS A 282 -4.50 6.74 10.39
C LYS A 282 -5.32 7.39 11.49
N ALA A 283 -5.84 6.57 12.39
CA ALA A 283 -6.75 7.03 13.44
C ALA A 283 -6.11 8.10 14.34
N GLU A 284 -4.81 7.99 14.63
CA GLU A 284 -4.08 8.89 15.51
C GLU A 284 -4.05 10.34 15.03
N ILE A 285 -4.26 10.62 13.74
CA ILE A 285 -4.31 11.99 13.21
C ILE A 285 -5.73 12.56 13.10
N ARG A 286 -6.75 11.78 13.46
CA ARG A 286 -8.16 12.15 13.26
C ARG A 286 -9.06 11.86 14.46
N TYR A 287 -8.59 11.07 15.41
CA TYR A 287 -9.29 10.74 16.65
C TYR A 287 -8.85 11.60 17.82
N GLU A 288 -9.78 11.81 18.75
CA GLU A 288 -9.55 12.43 20.05
C GLU A 288 -10.12 11.53 21.15
N SER A 289 -9.57 11.60 22.37
CA SER A 289 -10.14 10.89 23.52
C SER A 289 -11.53 11.43 23.84
N MET A 290 -12.48 10.55 24.15
CA MET A 290 -13.79 10.96 24.65
C MET A 290 -13.66 11.78 25.93
N ASN A 291 -14.30 12.95 25.94
CA ASN A 291 -14.38 13.78 27.14
C ASN A 291 -15.61 13.42 27.99
N ASN A 292 -15.76 14.06 29.15
CA ASN A 292 -16.88 13.81 30.06
C ASN A 292 -18.27 14.00 29.43
N ASN A 293 -18.42 14.93 28.49
CA ASN A 293 -19.69 15.11 27.79
C ASN A 293 -19.95 13.96 26.82
N ASP A 294 -18.92 13.51 26.11
CA ASP A 294 -19.03 12.36 25.20
C ASP A 294 -19.45 11.09 25.96
N ILE A 295 -18.81 10.84 27.11
CA ILE A 295 -19.15 9.70 27.98
C ILE A 295 -20.58 9.85 28.53
N LYS A 296 -20.99 11.07 28.89
CA LYS A 296 -22.35 11.34 29.36
C LYS A 296 -23.38 11.06 28.26
N GLU A 297 -23.13 11.48 27.02
CA GLU A 297 -24.00 11.17 25.88
C GLU A 297 -24.05 9.67 25.61
N LEU A 298 -22.89 9.00 25.60
CA LEU A 298 -22.80 7.54 25.43
C LEU A 298 -23.59 6.79 26.52
N SER A 299 -23.51 7.25 27.77
CA SER A 299 -24.21 6.63 28.91
C SER A 299 -25.73 6.68 28.83
N LYS A 300 -26.31 7.57 28.00
CA LYS A 300 -27.77 7.61 27.78
C LYS A 300 -28.29 6.40 27.02
N LEU A 301 -27.41 5.71 26.29
CA LEU A 301 -27.72 4.50 25.54
C LEU A 301 -27.57 3.23 26.40
N ALA A 302 -27.01 3.36 27.60
CA ALA A 302 -26.73 2.21 28.44
C ALA A 302 -27.98 1.69 29.14
N ASP A 303 -28.10 0.38 29.24
CA ASP A 303 -29.09 -0.29 30.08
C ASP A 303 -28.74 -0.16 31.58
N LYS A 304 -29.59 -0.77 32.43
CA LYS A 304 -29.41 -0.77 33.89
C LYS A 304 -28.09 -1.37 34.37
N ASP A 305 -27.47 -2.24 33.58
CA ASP A 305 -26.24 -2.97 33.89
C ASP A 305 -25.02 -2.30 33.21
N GLY A 306 -25.24 -1.17 32.53
CA GLY A 306 -24.22 -0.35 31.89
C GLY A 306 -23.90 -0.77 30.45
N TRP A 307 -24.61 -1.75 29.87
CA TRP A 307 -24.37 -2.24 28.51
C TRP A 307 -25.07 -1.39 27.46
N ILE A 308 -24.40 -1.20 26.33
CA ILE A 308 -24.87 -0.52 25.14
C ILE A 308 -24.73 -1.50 23.98
N ASP A 309 -25.82 -1.76 23.27
CA ASP A 309 -25.79 -2.59 22.05
C ASP A 309 -25.07 -1.85 20.92
N ALA A 310 -24.24 -2.55 20.15
CA ALA A 310 -23.55 -1.96 19.01
C ALA A 310 -24.52 -1.41 17.95
N SER A 311 -25.76 -1.91 17.85
CA SER A 311 -26.78 -1.35 16.95
C SER A 311 -27.15 0.08 17.32
N ASP A 312 -27.11 0.42 18.61
CA ASP A 312 -27.44 1.76 19.12
C ASP A 312 -26.29 2.75 18.93
N LEU A 313 -25.10 2.25 18.59
CA LEU A 313 -23.93 3.06 18.24
C LEU A 313 -23.93 3.45 16.75
N GLN A 314 -24.79 2.83 15.91
CA GLN A 314 -24.85 3.13 14.49
C GLN A 314 -25.35 4.56 14.26
N GLY A 315 -24.43 5.45 13.86
CA GLY A 315 -24.70 6.88 13.66
C GLY A 315 -24.04 7.80 14.70
N LEU A 316 -23.44 7.24 15.75
CA LEU A 316 -22.43 7.95 16.54
C LEU A 316 -21.10 8.01 15.77
N ALA A 317 -20.20 8.89 16.23
CA ALA A 317 -18.84 8.95 15.69
C ALA A 317 -18.18 7.57 15.75
N ASN A 318 -17.34 7.24 14.75
CA ASN A 318 -16.54 6.01 14.79
C ASN A 318 -15.71 6.00 16.08
N LEU A 319 -15.61 4.82 16.70
CA LEU A 319 -14.93 4.66 17.97
C LEU A 319 -13.67 3.83 17.78
N ALA A 320 -12.67 4.09 18.60
CA ALA A 320 -11.44 3.34 18.64
C ALA A 320 -10.99 3.12 20.08
N TYR A 321 -10.12 2.13 20.28
CA TYR A 321 -9.44 1.89 21.55
C TYR A 321 -7.94 1.78 21.34
N ALA A 322 -7.17 2.05 22.39
CA ALA A 322 -5.72 1.88 22.34
C ALA A 322 -5.35 0.40 22.41
N LYS A 323 -4.53 -0.05 21.47
CA LYS A 323 -4.15 -1.44 21.28
C LYS A 323 -2.64 -1.56 21.12
N LYS A 324 -2.04 -2.50 21.85
CA LYS A 324 -0.60 -2.77 21.78
C LYS A 324 -0.28 -3.65 20.58
N GLY A 325 0.64 -3.20 19.72
CA GLY A 325 1.10 -3.95 18.56
C GLY A 325 2.33 -4.81 18.84
N PHE A 326 2.80 -5.52 17.81
CA PHE A 326 4.00 -6.38 17.88
C PHE A 326 5.31 -5.60 18.12
N ASN A 327 5.35 -4.29 17.85
CA ASN A 327 6.49 -3.43 18.19
C ASN A 327 6.49 -2.98 19.66
N GLY A 328 5.47 -3.35 20.44
CA GLY A 328 5.32 -2.92 21.83
C GLY A 328 4.70 -1.54 22.01
N ASN A 329 4.51 -0.79 20.92
CA ASN A 329 3.85 0.51 20.94
C ASN A 329 2.33 0.35 20.85
N TYR A 330 1.63 1.32 21.42
CA TYR A 330 0.17 1.44 21.31
C TYR A 330 -0.21 2.26 20.08
N LYS A 331 -1.26 1.79 19.40
CA LYS A 331 -1.94 2.44 18.28
C LYS A 331 -3.45 2.44 18.54
N LEU A 332 -4.22 3.23 17.80
CA LEU A 332 -5.67 3.19 17.82
C LEU A 332 -6.19 2.09 16.89
N GLU A 333 -6.98 1.19 17.46
CA GLU A 333 -7.75 0.18 16.73
C GLU A 333 -9.19 0.64 16.60
N GLU A 334 -9.64 0.87 15.37
CA GLU A 334 -11.00 1.28 15.07
C GLU A 334 -11.99 0.13 15.23
N LEU A 335 -13.10 0.39 15.91
CA LEU A 335 -14.15 -0.59 16.13
C LEU A 335 -15.02 -0.75 14.89
N ASN A 336 -15.18 -2.00 14.46
CA ASN A 336 -16.08 -2.37 13.37
C ASN A 336 -17.48 -2.75 13.92
N TYR A 337 -18.54 -2.19 13.34
CA TYR A 337 -19.93 -2.45 13.73
C TYR A 337 -20.69 -3.38 12.77
N SER A 338 -20.08 -3.80 11.65
CA SER A 338 -20.76 -4.64 10.66
C SER A 338 -20.87 -6.07 11.18
N ASN A 339 -22.12 -6.54 11.33
CA ASN A 339 -22.47 -7.90 11.72
C ASN A 339 -22.16 -8.95 10.63
N ASP A 340 -21.66 -8.54 9.46
CA ASP A 340 -21.49 -9.40 8.28
C ASP A 340 -20.31 -10.39 8.38
N LYS A 341 -19.61 -10.43 9.54
CA LYS A 341 -18.54 -11.37 9.81
C LYS A 341 -18.86 -12.24 11.02
N VAL A 342 -19.88 -13.09 10.90
CA VAL A 342 -19.96 -14.30 11.73
C VAL A 342 -19.08 -15.35 11.06
N GLY A 343 -17.80 -15.30 11.40
CA GLY A 343 -16.87 -16.37 11.08
C GLY A 343 -15.87 -16.45 12.19
N SER A 344 -15.80 -17.60 12.86
CA SER A 344 -14.65 -18.03 13.65
C SER A 344 -13.43 -18.10 12.74
N TYR A 345 -12.93 -16.94 12.32
CA TYR A 345 -11.76 -16.81 11.47
C TYR A 345 -10.56 -16.79 12.40
N ASN A 346 -9.88 -17.92 12.47
CA ASN A 346 -8.66 -18.05 13.24
C ASN A 346 -7.60 -17.11 12.65
N GLN A 347 -7.32 -15.99 13.34
CA GLN A 347 -6.33 -15.01 12.89
C GLN A 347 -4.94 -15.64 12.69
N TYR A 348 -4.61 -16.67 13.48
CA TYR A 348 -3.41 -17.46 13.27
C TYR A 348 -3.39 -18.13 11.89
N SER A 349 -4.49 -18.78 11.48
CA SER A 349 -4.57 -19.41 10.15
C SER A 349 -4.40 -18.39 9.03
N LYS A 350 -4.98 -17.19 9.16
CA LYS A 350 -4.82 -16.12 8.18
C LYS A 350 -3.36 -15.66 8.07
N PHE A 351 -2.72 -15.41 9.21
CA PHE A 351 -1.31 -15.03 9.23
C PHE A 351 -0.42 -16.16 8.70
N ASN A 352 -0.69 -17.41 9.07
CA ASN A 352 0.10 -18.56 8.64
C ASN A 352 0.00 -18.77 7.12
N SER A 353 -1.18 -18.63 6.52
CA SER A 353 -1.32 -18.65 5.06
C SER A 353 -0.52 -17.54 4.39
N LEU A 354 -0.58 -16.31 4.92
CA LEU A 354 0.22 -15.20 4.39
C LEU A 354 1.73 -15.52 4.46
N TYR A 355 2.20 -16.07 5.59
CA TYR A 355 3.59 -16.45 5.79
C TYR A 355 4.03 -17.52 4.78
N GLU A 356 3.30 -18.63 4.69
CA GLU A 356 3.62 -19.73 3.79
C GLU A 356 3.59 -19.30 2.32
N ASP A 357 2.58 -18.52 1.91
CA ASP A 357 2.46 -18.01 0.55
C ASP A 357 3.62 -17.06 0.21
N TYR A 358 4.03 -16.19 1.15
CA TYR A 358 5.19 -15.33 0.92
C TYR A 358 6.48 -16.13 0.77
N MET A 359 6.69 -17.10 1.67
CA MET A 359 7.89 -17.96 1.64
C MET A 359 7.93 -18.85 0.40
N ALA A 360 6.79 -19.35 -0.07
CA ALA A 360 6.70 -20.10 -1.31
C ALA A 360 7.04 -19.23 -2.52
N GLU A 361 6.46 -18.02 -2.60
CA GLU A 361 6.67 -17.10 -3.72
C GLU A 361 8.12 -16.60 -3.80
N ILE A 362 8.74 -16.23 -2.67
CA ILE A 362 10.15 -15.80 -2.66
C ILE A 362 11.09 -16.96 -3.02
N ASN A 363 10.82 -18.17 -2.54
CA ASN A 363 11.63 -19.35 -2.88
C ASN A 363 11.55 -19.68 -4.36
N ALA A 364 10.36 -19.61 -4.96
CA ALA A 364 10.19 -19.87 -6.37
C ALA A 364 10.80 -18.77 -7.25
N LEU A 365 10.71 -17.50 -6.84
CA LEU A 365 11.41 -16.40 -7.51
C LEU A 365 12.94 -16.58 -7.47
N ASN A 366 13.48 -16.96 -6.32
CA ASN A 366 14.91 -17.26 -6.18
C ASN A 366 15.32 -18.46 -7.05
N GLY A 367 14.51 -19.54 -7.07
CA GLY A 367 14.75 -20.71 -7.91
C GLY A 367 14.78 -20.38 -9.41
N PHE A 368 13.93 -19.45 -9.86
CA PHE A 368 13.98 -18.93 -11.23
C PHE A 368 15.31 -18.23 -11.52
N PHE A 369 15.75 -17.32 -10.65
CA PHE A 369 17.02 -16.61 -10.85
C PHE A 369 18.24 -17.54 -10.78
N ASP A 370 18.21 -18.55 -9.91
CA ASP A 370 19.29 -19.54 -9.84
C ASP A 370 19.35 -20.43 -11.08
N SER A 371 18.19 -20.78 -11.66
CA SER A 371 18.11 -21.47 -12.95
C SER A 371 18.61 -20.59 -14.10
N TYR A 372 18.33 -19.29 -14.06
CA TYR A 372 18.84 -18.33 -15.02
C TYR A 372 20.37 -18.19 -14.92
N LYS A 373 20.92 -18.08 -13.70
CA LYS A 373 22.38 -18.03 -13.46
C LYS A 373 23.12 -19.24 -14.03
N GLN A 374 22.48 -20.41 -14.06
CA GLN A 374 23.07 -21.64 -14.58
C GLN A 374 23.03 -21.73 -16.11
N SER A 375 22.03 -21.10 -16.75
CA SER A 375 21.75 -21.25 -18.19
C SER A 375 22.19 -20.07 -19.05
N ALA A 376 22.38 -18.89 -18.45
CA ALA A 376 22.80 -17.68 -19.16
C ALA A 376 24.31 -17.66 -19.43
N SER A 377 24.70 -17.03 -20.55
CA SER A 377 26.12 -16.79 -20.85
C SER A 377 26.71 -15.76 -19.88
N SER A 378 28.03 -15.75 -19.71
CA SER A 378 28.72 -14.78 -18.86
C SER A 378 28.48 -13.31 -19.26
N GLU A 379 28.31 -13.05 -20.55
CA GLU A 379 27.99 -11.70 -21.08
C GLU A 379 26.58 -11.25 -20.67
N ILE A 380 25.59 -12.14 -20.79
CA ILE A 380 24.20 -11.87 -20.39
C ILE A 380 24.11 -11.75 -18.87
N LEU A 381 24.82 -12.60 -18.13
CA LEU A 381 24.88 -12.48 -16.67
C LEU A 381 25.48 -11.15 -16.23
N ALA A 382 26.47 -10.62 -16.96
CA ALA A 382 27.04 -9.31 -16.65
C ALA A 382 26.04 -8.18 -16.91
N GLU A 383 25.19 -8.30 -17.95
CA GLU A 383 24.15 -7.31 -18.29
C GLU A 383 23.01 -7.28 -17.25
N PHE A 384 22.63 -8.44 -16.71
CA PHE A 384 21.52 -8.56 -15.77
C PHE A 384 21.97 -8.77 -14.32
N VAL A 385 23.27 -8.72 -14.03
CA VAL A 385 23.80 -9.07 -12.70
C VAL A 385 23.18 -8.21 -11.62
N ASP A 386 23.00 -6.92 -11.91
CA ASP A 386 22.45 -5.97 -10.96
C ASP A 386 20.98 -6.24 -10.68
N ILE A 387 20.21 -6.68 -11.69
CA ILE A 387 18.78 -7.01 -11.55
C ILE A 387 18.60 -8.37 -10.85
N ILE A 388 19.39 -9.37 -11.22
CA ILE A 388 19.37 -10.71 -10.62
C ILE A 388 19.82 -10.66 -9.15
N LYS A 389 20.76 -9.76 -8.83
CA LYS A 389 21.22 -9.53 -7.46
C LYS A 389 20.36 -8.51 -6.73
N ASN A 390 19.38 -7.87 -7.38
CA ASN A 390 18.56 -6.85 -6.76
C ASN A 390 17.57 -7.51 -5.77
N PRO A 391 17.78 -7.38 -4.45
CA PRO A 391 16.88 -7.97 -3.47
C PRO A 391 15.52 -7.25 -3.41
N SER A 392 15.37 -6.11 -4.11
CA SER A 392 14.12 -5.36 -4.18
C SER A 392 13.19 -5.82 -5.31
N LEU A 393 13.63 -6.70 -6.20
CA LEU A 393 12.76 -7.24 -7.25
C LEU A 393 11.76 -8.23 -6.65
N LYS A 394 10.47 -7.87 -6.71
CA LYS A 394 9.38 -8.62 -6.08
C LYS A 394 8.31 -8.99 -7.10
N SER A 395 7.57 -10.06 -6.85
CA SER A 395 6.35 -10.28 -7.59
C SER A 395 5.22 -9.35 -7.13
N THR A 396 4.22 -9.13 -7.97
CA THR A 396 3.02 -8.39 -7.56
C THR A 396 2.26 -9.13 -6.45
N LEU A 397 2.30 -10.47 -6.41
CA LEU A 397 1.81 -11.24 -5.26
C LEU A 397 2.60 -10.93 -3.99
N MET A 398 3.94 -10.94 -4.02
CA MET A 398 4.76 -10.53 -2.88
C MET A 398 4.36 -9.14 -2.39
N LEU A 399 4.30 -8.14 -3.27
CA LEU A 399 3.92 -6.78 -2.88
C LEU A 399 2.55 -6.72 -2.20
N ASN A 400 1.57 -7.50 -2.67
CA ASN A 400 0.25 -7.56 -2.04
C ASN A 400 0.29 -8.27 -0.68
N LEU A 401 1.07 -9.34 -0.53
CA LEU A 401 1.29 -10.01 0.76
C LEU A 401 2.00 -9.09 1.76
N GLU A 402 2.96 -8.28 1.32
CA GLU A 402 3.66 -7.30 2.15
C GLU A 402 2.73 -6.18 2.64
N LYS A 403 1.84 -5.70 1.77
CA LYS A 403 0.80 -4.73 2.12
C LYS A 403 -0.21 -5.34 3.09
N GLU A 404 -0.67 -6.57 2.86
CA GLU A 404 -1.59 -7.28 3.77
C GLU A 404 -0.93 -7.52 5.14
N PHE A 405 0.35 -7.90 5.18
CA PHE A 405 1.12 -8.04 6.41
C PHE A 405 1.18 -6.72 7.19
N THR A 406 1.49 -5.62 6.50
CA THR A 406 1.56 -4.29 7.11
C THR A 406 0.19 -3.89 7.67
N ASN A 407 -0.89 -4.13 6.93
CA ASN A 407 -2.25 -3.86 7.38
C ASN A 407 -2.70 -4.71 8.58
N LEU A 408 -2.31 -5.99 8.59
CA LEU A 408 -2.65 -6.93 9.65
C LEU A 408 -1.88 -6.65 10.95
N THR A 409 -0.59 -6.32 10.84
CA THR A 409 0.32 -6.26 11.99
C THR A 409 0.60 -4.83 12.45
N GLY A 410 0.47 -3.86 11.56
CA GLY A 410 0.96 -2.48 11.74
C GLY A 410 2.48 -2.35 11.68
N LEU A 411 3.22 -3.40 11.28
CA LEU A 411 4.67 -3.35 11.10
C LEU A 411 5.02 -3.15 9.63
N LYS A 412 6.04 -2.33 9.34
CA LYS A 412 6.66 -2.32 8.00
C LYS A 412 7.13 -3.72 7.64
N PHE A 413 6.82 -4.17 6.43
CA PHE A 413 7.22 -5.49 6.00
C PHE A 413 8.75 -5.63 5.92
N THR A 414 9.28 -6.62 6.65
CA THR A 414 10.64 -7.14 6.51
C THR A 414 10.60 -8.63 6.85
N LEU A 415 11.55 -9.43 6.35
CA LEU A 415 11.66 -10.83 6.75
C LEU A 415 11.84 -10.99 8.28
N ALA A 416 12.55 -10.05 8.92
CA ALA A 416 12.72 -10.04 10.37
C ALA A 416 11.39 -9.79 11.11
N ASN A 417 10.58 -8.84 10.63
CA ASN A 417 9.26 -8.59 11.22
C ASN A 417 8.28 -9.74 10.93
N LEU A 418 8.36 -10.36 9.74
CA LEU A 418 7.56 -11.54 9.40
C LEU A 418 7.86 -12.70 10.38
N GLU A 419 9.14 -13.01 10.60
CA GLU A 419 9.55 -14.07 11.53
C GLU A 419 9.24 -13.70 12.99
N LYS A 420 9.38 -12.42 13.37
CA LYS A 420 9.00 -11.93 14.70
C LYS A 420 7.53 -12.21 15.01
N VAL A 421 6.63 -11.95 14.06
CA VAL A 421 5.18 -12.21 14.23
C VAL A 421 4.92 -13.71 14.32
N LYS A 422 5.57 -14.52 13.47
CA LYS A 422 5.49 -15.99 13.54
C LYS A 422 5.93 -16.53 14.91
N ASN A 423 7.10 -16.12 15.41
CA ASN A 423 7.60 -16.50 16.73
C ASN A 423 6.67 -16.06 17.86
N SER A 424 5.99 -14.91 17.71
CA SER A 424 4.98 -14.45 18.66
C SER A 424 3.79 -15.41 18.72
N PHE A 425 3.30 -15.90 17.57
CA PHE A 425 2.26 -16.94 17.53
C PHE A 425 2.71 -18.29 18.09
N GLU A 426 3.96 -18.67 17.90
CA GLU A 426 4.52 -19.92 18.46
C GLU A 426 4.65 -19.86 19.98
N SER A 427 4.94 -18.68 20.54
CA SER A 427 5.06 -18.48 21.99
C SER A 427 3.71 -18.35 22.70
N ASP A 428 2.81 -17.50 22.21
CA ASP A 428 1.46 -17.33 22.75
C ASP A 428 0.48 -16.91 21.64
N ARG A 429 -0.29 -17.88 21.16
CA ARG A 429 -1.25 -17.66 20.06
C ARG A 429 -2.32 -16.64 20.40
N SER A 430 -2.82 -16.63 21.65
CA SER A 430 -3.91 -15.74 22.06
C SER A 430 -3.42 -14.31 22.20
N LEU A 431 -2.25 -14.12 22.80
CA LEU A 431 -1.62 -12.80 22.91
C LEU A 431 -1.26 -12.24 21.52
N ALA A 432 -0.67 -13.05 20.64
CA ALA A 432 -0.29 -12.63 19.29
C ALA A 432 -1.52 -12.28 18.43
N ALA A 433 -2.60 -13.07 18.50
CA ALA A 433 -3.86 -12.73 17.83
C ALA A 433 -4.38 -11.36 18.30
N ASN A 434 -4.37 -11.10 19.61
CA ASN A 434 -4.79 -9.80 20.15
C ASN A 434 -3.90 -8.62 19.74
N MET A 435 -2.74 -8.82 19.10
CA MET A 435 -1.89 -7.75 18.56
C MET A 435 -2.16 -7.47 17.06
N LEU A 436 -2.79 -8.38 16.34
CA LEU A 436 -3.22 -8.17 14.94
C LEU A 436 -4.43 -7.25 14.88
N LYS A 437 -4.66 -6.59 13.74
CA LYS A 437 -5.87 -5.81 13.46
C LYS A 437 -7.15 -6.60 13.74
N ASP A 438 -8.15 -5.94 14.34
CA ASP A 438 -9.42 -6.61 14.67
C ASP A 438 -10.18 -6.97 13.39
N THR A 439 -10.68 -8.21 13.35
CA THR A 439 -11.48 -8.73 12.23
C THR A 439 -12.91 -9.04 12.63
N ASP A 440 -13.14 -9.21 13.93
CA ASP A 440 -14.44 -9.37 14.55
C ASP A 440 -15.16 -8.01 14.68
N ALA A 441 -16.47 -8.06 14.85
CA ALA A 441 -17.29 -6.87 15.01
C ALA A 441 -17.59 -6.65 16.49
N LEU A 442 -17.61 -5.39 16.90
CA LEU A 442 -18.12 -4.98 18.18
C LEU A 442 -19.61 -5.35 18.25
N SER A 443 -19.99 -6.01 19.33
CA SER A 443 -21.38 -6.39 19.63
C SER A 443 -21.98 -5.56 20.77
N ALA A 444 -21.17 -5.16 21.75
CA ALA A 444 -21.63 -4.32 22.85
C ALA A 444 -20.47 -3.61 23.57
N ILE A 445 -20.77 -2.51 24.25
CA ILE A 445 -19.86 -1.79 25.17
C ILE A 445 -20.52 -1.73 26.54
N ARG A 446 -19.78 -2.06 27.62
CA ARG A 446 -20.20 -1.78 28.99
C ARG A 446 -19.44 -0.59 29.57
N ILE A 447 -20.15 0.38 30.13
CA ILE A 447 -19.55 1.41 30.98
C ILE A 447 -19.45 0.86 32.41
N ASN A 448 -18.23 0.62 32.88
CA ASN A 448 -17.98 0.05 34.20
C ASN A 448 -18.12 1.13 35.30
N LYS A 449 -18.45 0.70 36.53
CA LYS A 449 -18.61 1.62 37.69
C LYS A 449 -17.35 2.43 38.02
N ASN A 450 -16.17 1.93 37.67
CA ASN A 450 -14.89 2.61 37.86
C ASN A 450 -14.53 3.58 36.71
N GLY A 451 -15.42 3.77 35.73
CA GLY A 451 -15.21 4.66 34.58
C GLY A 451 -14.48 4.03 33.39
N THR A 452 -14.05 2.77 33.49
CA THR A 452 -13.46 2.01 32.36
C THR A 452 -14.55 1.42 31.46
N PHE A 453 -14.16 0.83 30.33
CA PHE A 453 -15.07 0.22 29.37
C PHE A 453 -14.76 -1.26 29.18
N THR A 454 -15.80 -2.09 29.03
CA THR A 454 -15.67 -3.47 28.55
C THR A 454 -16.18 -3.52 27.11
N LEU A 455 -15.37 -3.98 26.17
CA LEU A 455 -15.77 -4.18 24.78
C LEU A 455 -16.03 -5.65 24.55
N ARG A 456 -17.20 -6.00 24.00
CA ARG A 456 -17.57 -7.36 23.62
C ARG A 456 -17.67 -7.47 22.12
N PHE A 457 -17.01 -8.47 21.55
CA PHE A 457 -17.03 -8.75 20.12
C PHE A 457 -17.93 -9.94 19.80
N ASN A 458 -18.42 -10.01 18.56
CA ASN A 458 -19.26 -11.11 18.06
C ASN A 458 -18.52 -12.47 18.02
N SER A 459 -17.18 -12.45 18.15
CA SER A 459 -16.33 -13.63 18.35
C SER A 459 -16.44 -14.24 19.75
N GLY A 460 -17.07 -13.54 20.70
CA GLY A 460 -17.08 -13.87 22.13
C GLY A 460 -15.89 -13.29 22.90
N ARG A 461 -14.94 -12.62 22.23
CA ARG A 461 -13.83 -11.92 22.86
C ARG A 461 -14.36 -10.74 23.68
N GLU A 462 -13.84 -10.58 24.89
CA GLU A 462 -14.06 -9.39 25.73
C GLU A 462 -12.73 -8.76 26.14
N ILE A 463 -12.64 -7.44 26.08
CA ILE A 463 -11.46 -6.68 26.54
C ILE A 463 -11.88 -5.50 27.41
N ASN A 464 -11.08 -5.21 28.44
CA ASN A 464 -11.25 -3.99 29.24
C ASN A 464 -10.30 -2.92 28.74
N VAL A 465 -10.80 -1.70 28.58
CA VAL A 465 -10.03 -0.54 28.13
C VAL A 465 -10.30 0.66 29.03
N ASP A 466 -9.28 1.48 29.26
CA ASP A 466 -9.38 2.64 30.15
C ASP A 466 -10.08 3.83 29.49
N LYS A 467 -9.88 3.98 28.18
CA LYS A 467 -10.39 5.10 27.38
C LYS A 467 -10.96 4.61 26.05
N LEU A 468 -11.96 5.33 25.58
CA LEU A 468 -12.43 5.28 24.19
C LEU A 468 -12.03 6.57 23.48
N TYR A 469 -11.74 6.43 22.21
CA TYR A 469 -11.42 7.54 21.31
C TYR A 469 -12.52 7.63 20.27
N LYS A 470 -12.84 8.85 19.84
CA LYS A 470 -13.85 9.11 18.81
C LYS A 470 -13.22 9.84 17.62
N ASP A 471 -13.72 9.51 16.44
CA ASP A 471 -13.39 10.21 15.22
C ASP A 471 -13.90 11.66 15.28
N SER A 472 -13.01 12.62 15.06
CA SER A 472 -13.34 14.05 15.11
C SER A 472 -14.05 14.54 13.83
N GLY A 473 -14.05 13.73 12.77
CA GLY A 473 -14.53 14.13 11.43
C GLY A 473 -13.59 15.11 10.71
N LYS A 474 -12.36 15.28 11.21
CA LYS A 474 -11.29 16.10 10.65
C LYS A 474 -9.96 15.35 10.75
N ALA A 475 -8.94 15.82 10.03
CA ALA A 475 -7.56 15.38 10.21
C ALA A 475 -6.69 16.54 10.68
N PHE A 476 -5.74 16.25 11.55
CA PHE A 476 -4.84 17.21 12.17
C PHE A 476 -3.44 17.15 11.53
N ASP A 477 -2.65 18.21 11.74
CA ASP A 477 -1.21 18.27 11.37
C ASP A 477 -0.30 17.76 12.51
N ILE A 478 -0.90 17.09 13.48
CA ILE A 478 -0.25 16.44 14.62
C ILE A 478 -0.85 15.06 14.81
N GLU A 479 -0.08 14.16 15.40
CA GLU A 479 -0.48 12.80 15.68
C GLU A 479 -0.68 12.60 17.18
N LEU A 480 -1.76 11.94 17.58
CA LEU A 480 -1.98 11.59 18.98
C LEU A 480 -0.91 10.60 19.47
N ASN A 481 -0.17 10.95 20.52
CA ASN A 481 0.82 10.06 21.10
C ASN A 481 0.17 9.12 22.11
N ILE A 482 -0.38 8.01 21.61
CA ILE A 482 -1.07 7.01 22.44
C ILE A 482 -0.14 6.41 23.50
N ASN A 483 1.15 6.24 23.18
CA ASN A 483 2.11 5.65 24.12
C ASN A 483 2.25 6.46 25.41
N ALA A 484 2.09 7.79 25.34
CA ALA A 484 2.14 8.64 26.53
C ALA A 484 1.08 8.27 27.59
N ASP A 485 -0.09 7.76 27.16
CA ASP A 485 -1.14 7.29 28.07
C ASP A 485 -0.72 6.03 28.85
N PHE A 486 0.21 5.23 28.34
CA PHE A 486 0.61 3.93 28.91
C PHE A 486 2.00 3.92 29.54
N MET A 487 2.85 4.91 29.23
CA MET A 487 4.13 5.12 29.90
C MET A 487 3.96 5.43 31.39
N SER A 488 4.91 4.99 32.20
CA SER A 488 5.10 5.45 33.58
C SER A 488 5.55 6.92 33.60
N GLU A 489 5.41 7.59 34.75
CA GLU A 489 5.89 8.98 34.90
C GLU A 489 7.41 9.08 34.67
N ASP A 490 8.19 8.10 35.13
CA ASP A 490 9.63 8.05 34.89
C ASP A 490 9.95 7.91 33.40
N GLU A 491 9.25 7.03 32.69
CA GLU A 491 9.42 6.86 31.23
C GLU A 491 9.02 8.14 30.48
N LEU A 492 7.90 8.78 30.84
CA LEU A 492 7.48 10.05 30.24
C LEU A 492 8.55 11.14 30.37
N ASN A 493 9.18 11.25 31.53
CA ASN A 493 10.16 12.31 31.79
C ASN A 493 11.57 12.00 31.25
N GLN A 494 11.87 10.73 30.97
CA GLN A 494 13.19 10.31 30.46
C GLN A 494 13.23 10.07 28.95
N SER A 495 12.14 9.56 28.38
CA SER A 495 12.12 9.06 26.99
C SER A 495 11.35 9.94 26.02
N LEU A 496 10.42 10.79 26.51
CA LEU A 496 9.63 11.64 25.65
C LEU A 496 10.47 12.79 25.07
N ASP A 497 10.59 12.84 23.75
CA ASP A 497 11.25 13.96 23.07
C ASP A 497 10.34 15.21 23.09
N LEU A 498 10.64 16.12 24.01
CA LEU A 498 9.91 17.38 24.18
C LEU A 498 10.00 18.32 22.97
N SER A 499 10.96 18.10 22.06
CA SER A 499 11.13 18.94 20.86
C SER A 499 10.10 18.66 19.77
N VAL A 500 9.62 17.42 19.72
CA VAL A 500 8.56 16.98 18.78
C VAL A 500 7.24 16.72 19.48
N SER A 501 7.21 16.66 20.81
CA SER A 501 5.97 16.54 21.57
C SER A 501 5.21 17.86 21.64
N MET A 502 3.89 17.81 21.48
CA MET A 502 2.99 18.95 21.38
C MET A 502 1.81 18.80 22.34
N ALA A 503 1.19 19.91 22.70
CA ALA A 503 -0.08 19.93 23.42
C ALA A 503 -1.00 21.05 22.94
N ASN A 504 -2.30 20.78 23.02
CA ASN A 504 -3.35 21.76 22.74
C ASN A 504 -3.61 22.59 23.99
N ILE A 505 -3.41 23.91 23.88
CA ILE A 505 -3.52 24.88 24.97
C ILE A 505 -4.59 25.91 24.60
N LYS A 506 -5.54 26.12 25.50
CA LYS A 506 -6.54 27.17 25.33
C LYS A 506 -5.95 28.53 25.71
N ASP A 507 -5.93 29.46 24.77
CA ASP A 507 -5.55 30.84 25.02
C ASP A 507 -6.56 31.49 25.98
N LYS A 508 -6.06 32.16 27.01
CA LYS A 508 -6.91 32.75 28.06
C LYS A 508 -7.61 34.03 27.63
N LEU A 509 -7.09 34.73 26.61
CA LEU A 509 -7.61 35.99 26.10
C LEU A 509 -8.60 35.76 24.97
N THR A 510 -8.25 34.92 23.99
CA THR A 510 -9.11 34.67 22.81
C THR A 510 -10.04 33.48 23.01
N GLY A 511 -9.70 32.56 23.93
CA GLY A 511 -10.41 31.29 24.08
C GLY A 511 -10.11 30.28 22.97
N GLU A 512 -9.27 30.63 22.00
CA GLU A 512 -8.86 29.75 20.91
C GLU A 512 -7.91 28.67 21.39
N VAL A 513 -8.00 27.49 20.80
CA VAL A 513 -7.06 26.40 21.09
C VAL A 513 -5.86 26.54 20.15
N GLN A 514 -4.66 26.60 20.72
CA GLN A 514 -3.40 26.62 20.00
C GLN A 514 -2.61 25.36 20.32
N THR A 515 -2.05 24.73 19.29
CA THR A 515 -1.09 23.64 19.45
C THR A 515 0.31 24.22 19.64
N LYS A 516 0.99 23.86 20.74
CA LYS A 516 2.36 24.33 21.05
C LYS A 516 3.27 23.16 21.40
N SER A 517 4.55 23.27 21.07
CA SER A 517 5.53 22.25 21.48
C SER A 517 5.75 22.29 22.99
N LEU A 518 5.99 21.14 23.61
CA LEU A 518 6.29 21.06 25.04
C LEU A 518 7.59 21.82 25.37
N LYS A 519 8.54 21.84 24.43
CA LYS A 519 9.76 22.65 24.53
C LYS A 519 9.48 24.16 24.52
N GLU A 520 8.60 24.67 23.65
CA GLU A 520 8.20 26.09 23.64
C GLU A 520 7.46 26.50 24.92
N LEU A 521 6.66 25.59 25.47
CA LEU A 521 6.02 25.78 26.77
C LEU A 521 7.02 25.74 27.93
N GLY A 522 8.26 25.29 27.69
CA GLY A 522 9.30 25.16 28.70
C GLY A 522 8.99 24.05 29.70
N VAL A 523 8.36 22.96 29.30
CA VAL A 523 8.03 21.83 30.16
C VAL A 523 9.31 21.16 30.68
N LYS A 524 9.38 20.91 31.99
CA LYS A 524 10.44 20.12 32.65
C LYS A 524 9.96 18.78 33.15
N ILE A 525 8.74 18.74 33.66
CA ILE A 525 8.17 17.57 34.33
C ILE A 525 6.74 17.36 33.83
N ILE A 526 6.41 16.12 33.55
CA ILE A 526 5.09 15.65 33.16
C ILE A 526 4.61 14.68 34.23
N ASN A 527 3.48 15.00 34.85
CA ASN A 527 2.80 14.10 35.80
C ASN A 527 1.50 13.58 35.19
N LYS A 528 1.15 12.33 35.50
CA LYS A 528 -0.14 11.74 35.14
C LYS A 528 -1.13 12.02 36.25
N LEU A 529 -2.31 12.50 35.87
CA LEU A 529 -3.40 12.75 36.79
C LEU A 529 -4.34 11.54 36.83
N LEU A 530 -5.01 11.33 37.97
CA LEU A 530 -5.94 10.20 38.18
C LEU A 530 -7.12 10.18 37.19
N ASN A 531 -7.43 11.31 36.58
CA ASN A 531 -8.47 11.42 35.54
C ASN A 531 -7.94 11.17 34.12
N GLY A 532 -6.72 10.63 33.98
CA GLY A 532 -6.12 10.30 32.70
C GLY A 532 -5.57 11.50 31.92
N LYS A 533 -5.49 12.68 32.55
CA LYS A 533 -4.90 13.90 31.98
C LYS A 533 -3.42 14.04 32.36
N PHE A 534 -2.74 15.01 31.76
CA PHE A 534 -1.35 15.33 32.07
C PHE A 534 -1.23 16.71 32.70
N ALA A 535 -0.41 16.83 33.74
CA ALA A 535 0.05 18.11 34.27
C ALA A 535 1.47 18.39 33.78
N LEU A 536 1.61 19.45 32.99
CA LEU A 536 2.86 19.92 32.42
C LEU A 536 3.43 21.03 33.31
N HIS A 537 4.53 20.77 34.00
CA HIS A 537 5.21 21.74 34.86
C HIS A 537 6.31 22.46 34.08
N THR A 538 6.20 23.77 33.97
CA THR A 538 7.05 24.60 33.12
C THR A 538 8.18 25.30 33.89
N ASN A 539 9.20 25.77 33.17
CA ASN A 539 10.37 26.46 33.71
C ASN A 539 10.04 27.68 34.58
N ASP A 540 8.92 28.35 34.30
CA ASP A 540 8.42 29.52 35.03
C ASP A 540 7.51 29.15 36.22
N GLY A 541 7.46 27.87 36.58
CA GLY A 541 6.72 27.36 37.75
C GLY A 541 5.21 27.23 37.54
N LYS A 542 4.72 27.36 36.30
CA LYS A 542 3.30 27.13 35.99
C LYS A 542 3.03 25.63 35.80
N SER A 543 1.80 25.24 36.09
CA SER A 543 1.27 23.91 35.77
C SER A 543 0.16 24.07 34.74
N ILE A 544 0.29 23.39 33.61
CA ILE A 544 -0.72 23.39 32.55
C ILE A 544 -1.34 22.00 32.47
N ILE A 545 -2.66 21.90 32.61
CA ILE A 545 -3.38 20.64 32.50
C ILE A 545 -3.83 20.46 31.05
N VAL A 546 -3.47 19.32 30.46
CA VAL A 546 -3.83 18.96 29.08
C VAL A 546 -4.45 17.58 29.04
N ASP A 547 -5.38 17.38 28.12
CA ASP A 547 -6.08 16.09 27.98
C ASP A 547 -5.20 15.06 27.28
N GLN A 548 -4.35 15.50 26.35
CA GLN A 548 -3.58 14.64 25.46
C GLN A 548 -2.22 15.26 25.15
N ILE A 549 -1.25 14.39 24.87
CA ILE A 549 0.04 14.76 24.28
C ILE A 549 0.02 14.26 22.84
N TYR A 550 0.53 15.08 21.94
CA TYR A 550 0.64 14.77 20.51
C TYR A 550 2.11 14.74 20.12
N THR A 551 2.40 14.16 18.98
CA THR A 551 3.69 14.22 18.28
C THR A 551 3.51 15.09 17.05
N LYS A 552 4.45 15.99 16.81
CA LYS A 552 4.53 16.75 15.57
C LYS A 552 4.83 15.79 14.42
N ILE A 553 4.05 15.88 13.34
CA ILE A 553 4.37 15.17 12.11
C ILE A 553 5.58 15.88 11.49
N ASP A 554 6.74 15.21 11.50
CA ASP A 554 7.99 15.80 11.02
C ASP A 554 8.16 15.53 9.53
N GLN A 555 7.80 16.53 8.72
CA GLN A 555 7.94 16.53 7.26
C GLN A 555 9.41 16.41 6.79
N ASN A 556 10.39 16.42 7.71
CA ASN A 556 11.82 16.47 7.40
C ASN A 556 12.70 15.48 8.19
N GLN A 557 12.17 14.47 8.88
CA GLN A 557 13.04 13.52 9.61
C GLN A 557 13.97 12.72 8.68
N ASP A 558 15.27 12.99 8.75
CA ASP A 558 16.26 11.98 8.40
C ASP A 558 16.14 10.86 9.45
N THR A 559 15.48 9.76 9.09
CA THR A 559 15.39 8.58 9.94
C THR A 559 16.81 8.10 10.27
N LYS A 560 17.24 8.37 11.51
CA LYS A 560 18.53 7.92 12.06
C LYS A 560 18.64 6.40 12.22
N GLU A 561 17.60 5.64 11.87
CA GLU A 561 17.57 4.18 12.03
C GLU A 561 18.18 3.38 10.87
N ASN A 562 18.59 4.02 9.76
CA ASN A 562 19.32 3.34 8.66
C ASN A 562 20.75 3.86 8.45
N SER A 563 21.40 4.44 9.46
CA SER A 563 22.82 4.86 9.38
C SER A 563 23.84 3.69 9.44
N GLY A 564 23.39 2.49 9.08
CA GLY A 564 24.16 1.26 9.09
C GLY A 564 24.52 0.72 7.71
N LEU A 565 24.42 1.45 6.60
CA LEU A 565 24.88 0.99 5.29
C LEU A 565 25.50 2.14 4.46
N ASN A 566 26.79 1.95 4.12
CA ASN A 566 27.63 2.62 3.12
C ASN A 566 27.84 4.15 3.17
N LYS A 567 28.92 4.56 3.85
CA LYS A 567 29.50 5.93 3.81
C LYS A 567 30.03 6.36 2.42
N GLU A 568 30.05 5.47 1.43
CA GLU A 568 30.53 5.79 0.08
C GLU A 568 29.42 6.38 -0.82
N ASP A 569 28.16 5.96 -0.67
CA ASP A 569 27.01 6.52 -1.40
C ASP A 569 26.70 7.96 -0.96
N ASP A 570 26.93 8.25 0.31
CA ASP A 570 26.79 9.57 0.94
C ASP A 570 27.79 10.62 0.42
N LYS A 571 28.94 10.16 -0.10
CA LYS A 571 30.00 11.02 -0.65
C LYS A 571 29.74 11.34 -2.11
N LEU A 572 29.18 10.39 -2.87
CA LEU A 572 28.74 10.60 -4.25
C LEU A 572 27.50 11.51 -4.32
N ASN A 573 26.54 11.36 -3.39
CA ASN A 573 25.38 12.26 -3.29
C ASN A 573 25.78 13.70 -2.90
N ARG A 574 26.79 13.88 -2.04
CA ARG A 574 27.29 15.22 -1.70
C ARG A 574 28.04 15.89 -2.85
N GLN A 575 28.84 15.13 -3.63
CA GLN A 575 29.49 15.68 -4.83
C GLN A 575 28.50 16.01 -5.96
N ASN A 576 27.41 15.26 -6.11
CA ASN A 576 26.34 15.60 -7.06
C ASN A 576 25.47 16.79 -6.59
N ASN A 577 25.34 17.01 -5.28
CA ASN A 577 24.62 18.17 -4.73
C ASN A 577 25.42 19.48 -4.86
N GLU A 578 26.76 19.46 -4.88
CA GLU A 578 27.57 20.67 -5.10
C GLU A 578 27.61 21.13 -6.57
N LEU A 579 27.19 20.28 -7.53
CA LEU A 579 27.01 20.66 -8.94
C LEU A 579 25.61 21.23 -9.26
N ASN A 580 24.66 21.15 -8.32
CA ASN A 580 23.33 21.74 -8.43
C ASN A 580 23.27 23.09 -7.69
N LEU A 581 24.12 24.05 -8.08
CA LEU A 581 23.83 25.46 -7.85
C LEU A 581 22.60 25.83 -8.69
N ILE A 582 21.42 25.68 -8.09
CA ILE A 582 20.12 25.89 -8.72
C ILE A 582 20.02 27.36 -9.16
N ASN A 583 19.77 27.57 -10.44
CA ASN A 583 19.49 28.89 -11.00
C ASN A 583 18.04 29.29 -10.67
N ASP A 584 17.85 30.33 -9.86
CA ASP A 584 16.53 30.90 -9.48
C ASP A 584 15.67 31.36 -10.67
N LYS A 585 16.17 31.24 -11.91
CA LYS A 585 15.45 31.53 -13.15
C LYS A 585 14.69 30.34 -13.73
N VAL A 586 14.87 29.12 -13.22
CA VAL A 586 14.16 27.95 -13.76
C VAL A 586 12.66 28.08 -13.50
N ARG A 587 11.88 28.10 -14.58
CA ARG A 587 10.41 28.10 -14.54
C ARG A 587 9.87 26.87 -15.25
N PHE A 588 8.89 26.24 -14.63
CA PHE A 588 8.16 25.10 -15.19
C PHE A 588 6.92 25.57 -15.91
N TYR A 589 6.82 25.17 -17.17
CA TYR A 589 5.64 25.28 -17.98
C TYR A 589 5.02 23.88 -18.14
N PRO A 590 3.68 23.74 -18.02
CA PRO A 590 3.02 22.49 -18.35
C PRO A 590 3.19 22.19 -19.85
N LYS A 591 2.97 20.93 -20.23
CA LYS A 591 3.12 20.47 -21.62
C LYS A 591 2.45 21.45 -22.59
N PRO A 592 3.21 22.05 -23.54
CA PRO A 592 2.61 22.99 -24.48
C PRO A 592 1.52 22.27 -25.26
N LEU A 593 0.32 22.86 -25.27
CA LEU A 593 -0.76 22.39 -26.12
C LEU A 593 -0.24 22.39 -27.56
N ARG A 594 -0.27 21.25 -28.24
CA ARG A 594 -0.04 21.22 -29.69
C ARG A 594 -1.12 22.08 -30.32
N VAL A 595 -0.78 23.32 -30.67
CA VAL A 595 -1.57 24.12 -31.58
C VAL A 595 -1.39 23.44 -32.93
N TRP A 596 -2.41 22.69 -33.37
CA TRP A 596 -2.45 22.23 -34.76
C TRP A 596 -2.58 23.50 -35.60
N ALA A 597 -1.50 23.85 -36.30
CA ALA A 597 -1.48 24.92 -37.30
C ALA A 597 -2.04 24.40 -38.62
#